data_AF-A0A931XRI3-F1
#
_entry.id   AF-A0A931XRI3-F1
#
_cell.length_a   1.000
_cell.length_b   1.000
_cell.length_c   1.000
_cell.angle_alpha   90.00
_cell.angle_beta   90.00
_cell.angle_gamma   90.00
#
_symmetry.space_group_name_H-M   'P 1'
#
loop_
_entity.id
_entity.type
_entity.pdbx_description
1 polymer ?
#
loop_
_entity_poly.entity_id
_entity_poly.type
_entity_poly.pdbx_seq_one_letter_code
_entity_poly.pdbx_strand_id
1 'polypeptide(L)' 'MLYFVKNSRLHRYPLPKRCSATYEHEQLRDSVPHGVEQCVYCMRVWPGEVDNPRD' A
#
# COMPACT_ATOMS: atom_id res chain seq x y z
N MET A 1 -4.55 7.63 -8.39
CA MET A 1 -4.78 6.39 -7.61
C MET A 1 -4.91 6.81 -6.16
N LEU A 2 -5.93 6.35 -5.43
CA LEU A 2 -6.13 6.75 -4.04
C LEU A 2 -5.55 5.70 -3.10
N TYR A 3 -5.14 6.15 -1.93
CA TYR A 3 -4.54 5.36 -0.88
C TYR A 3 -5.23 5.62 0.45
N PHE A 4 -5.14 4.67 1.36
CA PHE A 4 -5.52 4.87 2.75
C PHE A 4 -4.54 4.15 3.67
N VAL A 5 -4.45 4.60 4.90
CA VAL A 5 -3.58 3.98 5.91
C VAL A 5 -4.47 3.19 6.88
N LYS A 6 -4.12 1.93 7.10
CA LYS A 6 -4.76 1.05 8.08
C LYS A 6 -3.70 0.18 8.73
N ASN A 7 -3.74 0.03 10.05
CA ASN A 7 -2.74 -0.74 10.82
C ASN A 7 -1.29 -0.33 10.48
N SER A 8 -1.03 0.99 10.38
CA SER A 8 0.27 1.57 9.98
C SER A 8 0.78 1.15 8.60
N ARG A 9 -0.09 0.57 7.75
CA ARG A 9 0.22 0.17 6.37
C ARG A 9 -0.58 0.96 5.36
N LEU A 10 0.07 1.29 4.25
CA LEU A 10 -0.54 1.94 3.10
C LEU A 10 -1.21 0.91 2.19
N HIS A 11 -2.49 1.15 1.89
CA HIS A 11 -3.31 0.35 1.00
C HIS A 11 -3.79 1.19 -0.18
N ARG A 12 -3.99 0.54 -1.33
CA ARG A 12 -4.62 1.15 -2.51
C ARG A 12 -6.14 1.05 -2.39
N TYR A 13 -6.83 2.08 -2.88
CA TYR A 13 -8.25 2.02 -3.19
C TYR A 13 -8.49 2.02 -4.73
N PRO A 14 -9.34 1.13 -5.26
CA PRO A 14 -9.94 -0.02 -4.58
C PRO A 14 -8.88 -1.08 -4.22
N LEU A 15 -9.19 -1.90 -3.22
CA LEU A 15 -8.32 -2.97 -2.76
C LEU A 15 -8.17 -4.06 -3.84
N PRO A 16 -6.94 -4.54 -4.12
CA PRO A 16 -6.77 -5.69 -4.98
C PRO A 16 -7.27 -6.96 -4.30
N LYS A 17 -7.79 -7.92 -5.07
CA LYS A 17 -8.36 -9.19 -4.55
C LYS A 17 -7.47 -9.98 -3.59
N ARG A 18 -6.14 -9.81 -3.69
CA ARG A 18 -5.15 -10.51 -2.86
C ARG A 18 -4.85 -9.79 -1.54
N CYS A 19 -5.24 -8.53 -1.40
CA CYS A 19 -5.08 -7.81 -0.14
C CYS A 19 -6.23 -8.20 0.80
N SER A 20 -5.88 -8.68 1.99
CA SER A 20 -6.85 -9.06 3.03
C SER A 20 -7.39 -7.88 3.84
N ALA A 21 -6.94 -6.64 3.55
CA ALA A 21 -7.47 -5.48 4.22
C ALA A 21 -8.93 -5.24 3.82
N THR A 22 -9.67 -4.60 4.72
CA THR A 22 -11.03 -4.12 4.47
C THR A 22 -11.00 -2.61 4.54
N TYR A 23 -11.59 -1.94 3.56
CA TYR A 23 -11.81 -0.51 3.60
C TYR A 23 -13.05 -0.23 4.45
N GLU A 24 -12.88 0.54 5.52
CA GLU A 24 -13.91 0.89 6.50
C GLU A 24 -14.16 2.41 6.53
N HIS A 25 -14.06 3.07 5.37
CA HIS A 25 -14.16 4.53 5.22
C HIS A 25 -12.96 5.31 5.79
N GLU A 26 -11.77 4.72 5.77
CA GLU A 26 -10.55 5.45 6.08
C GLU A 26 -10.35 6.65 5.15
N GLN A 27 -9.62 7.66 5.61
CA GLN A 27 -9.32 8.83 4.81
C GLN A 27 -8.54 8.43 3.54
N LEU A 28 -9.16 8.69 2.38
CA LEU A 28 -8.50 8.54 1.09
C LEU A 28 -7.55 9.71 0.84
N ARG A 29 -6.36 9.38 0.35
CA ARG A 29 -5.27 10.29 0.04
C ARG A 29 -4.78 10.02 -1.36
N ASP A 30 -4.40 11.06 -2.09
CA ASP A 30 -3.79 10.97 -3.42
C ASP A 30 -2.25 10.86 -3.38
N SER A 31 -1.68 11.01 -2.19
CA SER A 31 -0.24 10.98 -1.92
C SER A 31 0.13 9.87 -0.93
N VAL A 32 1.38 9.39 -1.03
CA VAL A 32 1.96 8.40 -0.13
C VAL A 32 2.52 9.12 1.11
N PRO A 33 1.96 8.91 2.31
CA PRO A 33 2.50 9.50 3.53
C PRO A 33 3.85 8.87 3.88
N HIS A 34 4.73 9.67 4.50
CA HIS A 34 6.00 9.17 5.06
C HIS A 34 5.77 8.40 6.37
N GLY A 35 6.66 7.45 6.67
CA GLY A 35 6.65 6.73 7.96
C GLY A 35 5.57 5.64 8.09
N VAL A 36 4.92 5.25 7.00
CA VAL A 36 4.02 4.09 6.96
C VAL A 36 4.65 2.95 6.20
N GLU A 37 4.37 1.72 6.62
CA GLU A 37 4.73 0.54 5.86
C GLU A 37 3.91 0.48 4.56
N GLN A 38 4.45 -0.09 3.49
CA GLN A 38 3.70 -0.29 2.26
C GLN A 38 3.12 -1.70 2.21
N CYS A 39 1.81 -1.84 1.95
CA CYS A 39 1.24 -3.18 1.76
C CYS A 39 1.79 -3.80 0.48
N VAL A 40 2.52 -4.91 0.60
CA VAL A 40 3.13 -5.64 -0.52
C VAL A 40 2.13 -6.02 -1.62
N TYR A 41 0.88 -6.34 -1.24
CA TYR A 41 -0.17 -6.69 -2.20
C TYR A 41 -0.78 -5.47 -2.91
N CYS A 42 -0.82 -4.31 -2.24
CA CYS A 42 -1.37 -3.09 -2.83
C CYS A 42 -0.34 -2.35 -3.68
N MET A 43 0.89 -2.27 -3.18
CA MET A 43 1.98 -1.49 -3.76
C MET A 43 2.90 -2.33 -4.65
N ARG A 44 2.78 -3.66 -4.62
CA ARG A 44 3.68 -4.61 -5.31
C ARG A 44 5.17 -4.41 -4.94
N VAL A 45 5.43 -3.86 -3.76
CA VAL A 45 6.78 -3.72 -3.23
C VAL A 45 7.06 -4.96 -2.40
N TRP A 46 7.85 -5.89 -2.92
CA TRP A 46 8.32 -7.03 -2.14
C TRP A 46 9.53 -6.61 -1.30
N PRO A 47 9.57 -6.96 0.00
CA PRO A 47 10.76 -6.73 0.82
C PRO A 47 11.93 -7.49 0.19
N GLY A 48 12.90 -6.76 -0.37
CA GLY A 48 14.06 -7.30 -1.10
C GLY A 48 14.16 -6.91 -2.58
N GLU A 49 13.09 -6.40 -3.22
CA GLU A 49 13.17 -5.90 -4.62
C GLU A 49 13.67 -4.44 -4.73
N VAL A 50 13.60 -3.66 -3.64
CA VAL A 50 14.09 -2.27 -3.62
C VAL A 50 15.62 -2.15 -3.66
N ASP A 51 16.34 -3.25 -3.44
CA ASP A 51 17.82 -3.32 -3.47
C ASP A 51 18.39 -3.95 -4.74
N ASN A 52 17.55 -4.32 -5.71
CA ASN A 52 18.04 -4.86 -6.97
C ASN A 52 17.33 -4.19 -8.15
N PRO A 53 17.85 -3.06 -8.67
CA PRO A 53 17.41 -2.58 -9.97
C PRO A 53 17.76 -3.69 -10.95
N ARG A 54 16.74 -4.41 -11.44
CA ARG A 54 16.94 -5.31 -12.58
C ARG A 54 17.45 -4.45 -13.73
N ASP A 55 18.68 -4.75 -14.13
CA ASP A 55 19.35 -4.38 -15.38
C ASP A 55 18.40 -4.56 -16.59
#